data_AF-A0AAV0XAC0-F1
#
_entry.id   AF-A0AAV0XAC0-F1
#
_cell.length_a   1.000
_cell.length_b   1.000
_cell.length_c   1.000
_cell.angle_alpha   90.00
_cell.angle_beta   90.00
_cell.angle_gamma   90.00
#
_symmetry.space_group_name_H-M   'P 1'
#
loop_
_entity.id
_entity.type
_entity.pdbx_description
1 polymer ?
#
loop_
_entity_poly.entity_id
_entity_poly.type
_entity_poly.pdbx_seq_one_letter_code
_entity_poly.pdbx_strand_id
1 'polypeptide(L)'
;MSVLKADNIININKNQKAAVDVQLNNVLKNNLHENRERIKPIFITLPVTTATSERSFSTLKRLKTYLRNTTAQSLLNGLTLMNIHRDIPLSINEIIDEFSVKARRMNFRLD
;
A
#
# COMPACT_ATOMS: atom_id res chain seq x y z
N MET A 1 63.28 -21.33 -21.84
CA MET A 1 62.96 -20.71 -20.54
C MET A 1 61.81 -19.69 -20.60
N SER A 2 61.46 -19.12 -21.77
CA SER A 2 60.42 -18.08 -21.92
C SER A 2 58.97 -18.60 -22.01
N VAL A 3 58.76 -19.82 -22.51
CA VAL A 3 57.42 -20.40 -22.73
C VAL A 3 56.68 -20.68 -21.43
N LEU A 4 57.39 -21.19 -20.41
CA LEU A 4 56.84 -21.50 -19.08
C LEU A 4 56.30 -20.26 -18.34
N LYS A 5 56.74 -19.05 -18.71
CA LYS A 5 56.25 -17.80 -18.09
C LYS A 5 54.88 -17.42 -18.62
N ALA A 6 54.62 -17.66 -19.92
CA ALA A 6 53.36 -17.32 -20.58
C ALA A 6 52.21 -18.22 -20.09
N ASP A 7 52.45 -19.53 -19.97
CA ASP A 7 51.45 -20.49 -19.49
C ASP A 7 51.00 -20.18 -18.05
N ASN A 8 51.93 -19.73 -17.19
CA ASN A 8 51.61 -19.29 -15.83
C ASN A 8 50.76 -18.01 -15.79
N ILE A 9 51.02 -17.04 -16.67
CA ILE A 9 50.24 -15.79 -16.74
C ILE A 9 48.82 -16.06 -17.24
N ILE A 10 48.66 -16.93 -18.24
CA ILE A 10 47.35 -17.35 -18.76
C ILE A 10 46.54 -18.05 -17.66
N ASN A 11 47.18 -18.91 -16.87
CA ASN A 11 46.51 -19.65 -15.80
C ASN A 11 46.10 -18.73 -14.63
N ILE A 12 46.95 -17.77 -14.26
CA ILE A 12 46.62 -16.73 -13.26
C ILE A 12 45.42 -15.90 -13.72
N ASN A 13 45.37 -15.50 -15.01
CA ASN A 13 44.26 -14.71 -15.56
C ASN A 13 42.94 -15.51 -15.59
N LYS A 14 42.99 -16.80 -15.95
CA LYS A 14 41.84 -17.71 -15.89
C LYS A 14 41.28 -17.84 -14.47
N ASN A 15 42.14 -17.97 -13.47
CA ASN A 15 41.74 -18.08 -12.07
C ASN A 15 41.18 -16.76 -11.51
N GLN A 16 41.75 -15.63 -11.92
CA GLN A 16 41.20 -14.30 -11.58
C GLN A 16 39.82 -14.10 -12.18
N LYS A 17 39.59 -14.50 -13.43
CA LYS A 17 38.28 -14.39 -14.09
C LYS A 17 37.24 -15.30 -13.43
N ALA A 18 37.60 -16.54 -13.12
CA ALA A 18 36.74 -17.45 -12.37
C ALA A 18 36.38 -16.92 -10.96
N ALA A 19 37.32 -16.27 -10.27
CA ALA A 19 37.04 -15.65 -8.97
C ALA A 19 36.07 -14.46 -9.07
N VAL A 20 36.21 -13.63 -10.11
CA VAL A 20 35.26 -12.53 -10.40
C VAL A 20 33.88 -13.08 -10.76
N ASP A 21 33.80 -14.14 -11.55
CA ASP A 21 32.53 -14.79 -11.92
C ASP A 21 31.83 -15.39 -10.69
N VAL A 22 32.58 -15.98 -9.76
CA VAL A 22 32.04 -16.47 -8.48
C VAL A 22 31.54 -15.33 -7.60
N GLN A 23 32.26 -14.20 -7.53
CA GLN A 23 31.81 -13.01 -6.81
C GLN A 23 30.54 -12.42 -7.42
N LEU A 24 30.47 -12.33 -8.75
CA LEU A 24 29.28 -11.84 -9.47
C LEU A 24 28.07 -12.72 -9.16
N ASN A 25 28.23 -14.05 -9.20
CA ASN A 25 27.15 -14.98 -8.85
C ASN A 25 26.67 -14.84 -7.40
N ASN A 26 27.56 -14.53 -6.46
CA ASN A 26 27.18 -14.30 -5.06
C ASN A 26 26.41 -12.98 -4.89
N VAL A 27 26.83 -11.92 -5.58
CA VAL A 27 26.10 -10.64 -5.60
C VAL A 27 24.72 -10.81 -6.24
N LEU A 28 24.62 -11.52 -7.36
CA LEU A 28 23.34 -11.82 -8.02
C LEU A 28 22.39 -12.63 -7.12
N LYS A 29 22.90 -13.63 -6.41
CA LYS A 29 22.11 -14.41 -5.42
C LYS A 29 21.60 -13.53 -4.29
N ASN A 30 22.46 -12.67 -3.73
CA ASN A 30 22.06 -11.78 -2.64
C ASN A 30 20.96 -10.80 -3.07
N ASN A 31 21.10 -10.20 -4.26
CA ASN A 31 20.07 -9.33 -4.83
C ASN A 31 18.75 -10.08 -5.09
N LEU A 32 18.80 -11.34 -5.53
CA LEU A 32 17.61 -12.17 -5.72
C LEU A 32 16.90 -12.43 -4.39
N HIS A 33 17.64 -12.76 -3.33
CA HIS A 33 17.10 -12.94 -1.99
C HIS A 33 16.48 -11.65 -1.44
N GLU A 34 17.15 -10.52 -1.59
CA GLU A 34 16.63 -9.21 -1.17
C GLU A 34 15.31 -8.87 -1.89
N ASN A 35 15.28 -9.01 -3.23
CA ASN A 35 14.08 -8.75 -4.01
C ASN A 35 12.92 -9.69 -3.66
N ARG A 36 13.21 -10.96 -3.36
CA ARG A 36 12.20 -11.94 -2.93
C ARG A 36 11.51 -11.52 -1.63
N GLU A 37 12.28 -11.06 -0.64
CA GLU A 37 11.72 -10.63 0.64
C GLU A 37 10.94 -9.31 0.51
N ARG A 38 11.35 -8.42 -0.41
CA ARG A 38 10.62 -7.17 -0.70
C ARG A 38 9.26 -7.40 -1.39
N ILE A 39 9.17 -8.39 -2.26
CA ILE A 39 7.96 -8.69 -3.05
C ILE A 39 6.92 -9.47 -2.24
N LYS A 40 7.36 -10.30 -1.28
CA LYS A 40 6.51 -11.13 -0.42
C LYS A 40 5.35 -10.38 0.27
N PRO A 41 5.55 -9.23 0.94
CA PRO A 41 4.43 -8.52 1.58
C PRO A 41 3.39 -8.03 0.56
N ILE A 42 3.79 -7.63 -0.64
CA ILE A 42 2.87 -7.16 -1.69
C ILE A 42 1.92 -8.30 -2.10
N PHE A 43 2.48 -9.50 -2.31
CA PHE A 43 1.68 -10.70 -2.63
C PHE A 43 0.71 -11.10 -1.52
N ILE A 44 1.09 -10.92 -0.24
CA ILE A 44 0.23 -11.25 0.90
C ILE A 44 -0.89 -10.21 1.07
N THR A 45 -0.66 -8.94 0.73
CA THR A 45 -1.68 -7.89 0.81
C THR A 45 -2.70 -7.90 -0.32
N LEU A 46 -2.41 -8.61 -1.41
CA LEU A 46 -3.34 -8.74 -2.53
C LEU A 46 -4.56 -9.56 -2.07
N PRO A 47 -5.77 -8.99 -2.11
CA PRO A 47 -6.97 -9.72 -1.72
C PRO A 47 -7.18 -10.88 -2.69
N VAL A 48 -7.18 -12.11 -2.16
CA VAL A 48 -7.42 -13.33 -2.94
C VAL A 48 -8.86 -13.39 -3.47
N THR A 49 -9.78 -12.64 -2.84
CA THR A 49 -11.21 -12.62 -3.18
C THR A 49 -11.73 -11.20 -3.35
N THR A 50 -12.79 -11.05 -4.15
CA THR A 50 -13.50 -9.78 -4.37
C THR A 50 -14.46 -9.41 -3.24
N ALA A 51 -14.65 -10.29 -2.25
CA ALA A 51 -15.68 -10.16 -1.22
C ALA A 51 -15.58 -8.85 -0.40
N THR A 52 -14.38 -8.38 -0.06
CA THR A 52 -14.19 -7.12 0.69
C THR A 52 -14.63 -5.91 -0.15
N SER A 53 -14.28 -5.90 -1.43
CA SER A 53 -14.68 -4.85 -2.37
C SER A 53 -16.19 -4.88 -2.59
N GLU A 54 -16.78 -6.06 -2.81
CA GLU A 54 -18.22 -6.24 -2.97
C GLU A 54 -19.00 -5.78 -1.73
N ARG A 55 -18.52 -6.11 -0.54
CA ARG A 55 -19.10 -5.63 0.73
C ARG A 55 -19.09 -4.10 0.79
N SER A 56 -17.99 -3.46 0.39
CA SER A 56 -17.84 -2.00 0.35
C SER A 56 -18.74 -1.34 -0.70
N PHE A 57 -18.91 -1.96 -1.87
CA PHE A 57 -19.85 -1.47 -2.88
C PHE A 57 -21.31 -1.67 -2.47
N SER A 58 -21.62 -2.76 -1.77
CA SER A 58 -22.95 -3.00 -1.20
C SER A 58 -23.32 -1.95 -0.15
N THR A 59 -22.40 -1.60 0.75
CA THR A 59 -22.62 -0.51 1.72
C THR A 59 -22.77 0.83 1.02
N LEU A 60 -21.95 1.12 0.01
CA LEU A 60 -22.07 2.33 -0.82
C LEU A 60 -23.44 2.41 -1.51
N LYS A 61 -23.95 1.30 -2.06
CA LYS A 61 -25.27 1.22 -2.68
C LYS A 61 -26.40 1.52 -1.68
N ARG A 62 -26.23 1.13 -0.41
CA ARG A 62 -27.20 1.45 0.66
C ARG A 62 -27.14 2.92 1.08
N LEU A 63 -25.97 3.55 1.04
CA LEU A 63 -25.78 4.97 1.39
C LEU A 63 -26.19 5.92 0.26
N LYS A 64 -25.89 5.56 -0.99
CA LYS A 64 -26.30 6.27 -2.20
C LYS A 64 -27.65 5.72 -2.68
N THR A 65 -28.72 6.11 -2.01
CA THR A 65 -30.08 5.76 -2.44
C THR A 65 -30.50 6.58 -3.65
N TYR A 66 -31.35 5.99 -4.49
CA TYR A 66 -31.87 6.61 -5.71
C TYR A 66 -32.54 7.98 -5.45
N LEU A 67 -33.24 8.13 -4.32
CA LEU A 67 -33.91 9.37 -3.92
C LEU A 67 -32.94 10.46 -3.42
N ARG A 68 -31.71 10.11 -3.03
CA ARG A 68 -30.73 11.03 -2.47
C ARG A 68 -29.65 11.39 -3.50
N ASN A 69 -30.07 12.10 -4.54
CA ASN A 69 -29.19 12.41 -5.68
C ASN A 69 -28.22 13.60 -5.43
N THR A 70 -28.42 14.38 -4.36
CA THR A 70 -27.63 15.57 -4.02
C THR A 70 -26.68 15.35 -2.83
N THR A 71 -25.79 14.35 -2.93
CA THR A 71 -24.68 14.19 -1.98
C THR A 71 -23.36 14.46 -2.69
N ALA A 72 -22.59 15.44 -2.23
CA ALA A 72 -21.25 15.71 -2.76
C ALA A 72 -20.33 14.49 -2.54
N GLN A 73 -19.41 14.23 -3.47
CA GLN A 73 -18.51 13.08 -3.41
C GLN A 73 -17.70 13.03 -2.11
N SER A 74 -17.28 14.19 -1.59
CA SER A 74 -16.55 14.31 -0.32
C SER A 74 -17.39 13.79 0.87
N LEU A 75 -18.66 14.20 0.94
CA LEU A 75 -19.58 13.77 1.98
C LEU A 75 -19.92 12.28 1.84
N LEU A 76 -20.09 11.80 0.60
CA LEU A 76 -20.36 10.38 0.34
C LEU A 76 -19.20 9.50 0.83
N ASN A 77 -17.96 9.86 0.46
CA ASN A 77 -16.77 9.14 0.88
C ASN A 77 -16.60 9.16 2.41
N GLY A 78 -16.83 10.31 3.06
CA GLY A 78 -16.78 10.41 4.53
C GLY A 78 -17.80 9.50 5.21
N LEU A 79 -19.06 9.51 4.74
CA LEU A 79 -20.12 8.65 5.27
C LEU A 79 -19.84 7.16 5.03
N THR A 80 -19.27 6.80 3.88
CA THR A 80 -18.92 5.41 3.58
C THR A 80 -17.80 4.91 4.48
N LEU A 81 -16.77 5.73 4.71
CA LEU A 81 -15.66 5.40 5.59
C LEU A 81 -16.14 5.21 7.04
N MET A 82 -16.96 6.12 7.56
CA MET A 82 -17.58 5.96 8.88
C MET A 82 -18.47 4.71 8.99
N ASN A 83 -19.15 4.31 7.90
CA ASN A 83 -20.00 3.14 7.91
C ASN A 83 -19.21 1.82 7.87
N ILE A 84 -18.11 1.78 7.12
CA ILE A 84 -17.22 0.62 7.00
C ILE A 84 -16.39 0.44 8.27
N HIS A 85 -15.85 1.53 8.81
CA HIS A 85 -14.95 1.56 9.97
C HIS A 85 -15.69 1.98 11.25
N ARG A 86 -16.67 1.18 11.69
CA ARG A 86 -17.40 1.42 12.95
C ARG A 86 -16.63 1.11 14.21
N ASP A 87 -15.54 0.40 14.08
CA ASP A 87 -14.60 -0.02 15.12
C ASP A 87 -13.71 1.12 15.61
N ILE A 88 -13.60 2.20 14.83
CA ILE A 88 -12.82 3.38 15.21
C ILE A 88 -13.66 4.25 16.15
N PRO A 89 -13.25 4.46 17.42
CA PRO A 89 -13.99 5.30 18.34
C PRO A 89 -13.94 6.76 17.88
N LEU A 90 -15.10 7.41 17.92
CA LEU A 90 -15.24 8.83 17.57
C LEU A 90 -15.40 9.67 18.83
N SER A 91 -14.62 10.74 18.93
CA SER A 91 -14.69 11.78 19.96
C SER A 91 -15.90 12.67 19.72
N ILE A 92 -17.04 12.34 20.35
CA ILE A 92 -18.30 13.07 20.16
C ILE A 92 -18.16 14.58 20.49
N ASN A 93 -17.40 14.91 21.54
CA ASN A 93 -17.18 16.31 21.94
C ASN A 93 -16.46 17.12 20.86
N GLU A 94 -15.43 16.56 20.24
CA GLU A 94 -14.68 17.23 19.15
C GLU A 94 -15.59 17.46 17.93
N ILE A 95 -16.45 16.48 17.61
CA ILE A 95 -17.43 16.62 16.53
C ILE A 95 -18.42 17.75 16.86
N ILE A 96 -18.93 17.81 18.09
CA ILE A 96 -19.85 18.88 18.51
C ILE A 96 -19.17 20.24 18.39
N ASP A 97 -17.93 20.36 18.86
CA ASP A 97 -17.16 21.60 18.81
C ASP A 97 -16.92 22.04 17.35
N GLU A 98 -16.54 21.12 16.46
CA GLU A 98 -16.36 21.40 15.03
C GLU A 98 -17.67 21.84 14.35
N PHE A 99 -18.80 21.18 14.67
CA PHE A 99 -20.11 21.56 14.14
C PHE A 99 -20.60 22.89 14.71
N SER A 100 -20.15 23.29 15.90
CA SER A 100 -20.54 24.55 16.54
C SER A 100 -19.96 25.79 15.84
N VAL A 101 -18.79 25.66 15.21
CA VAL A 101 -18.12 26.75 14.46
C VAL A 101 -18.93 27.20 13.25
N LYS A 102 -19.71 26.29 12.65
CA LYS A 102 -20.42 26.56 11.40
C LYS A 102 -21.74 27.29 11.68
N ALA A 103 -21.91 28.47 11.08
CA ALA A 103 -23.15 29.24 11.18
C ALA A 103 -24.35 28.38 10.74
N ARG A 104 -25.31 28.19 11.66
CA ARG A 104 -26.51 27.40 11.39
C ARG A 104 -27.40 28.17 10.41
N ARG A 105 -27.99 27.46 9.45
CA ARG A 105 -28.94 28.03 8.48
C ARG A 105 -30.30 28.41 9.09
N MET A 106 -30.56 28.00 10.33
CA MET A 106 -31.82 28.21 11.04
C MET A 106 -31.53 28.76 12.44
N ASN A 107 -32.21 29.85 12.79
CA ASN A 107 -32.22 30.38 14.15
C ASN A 107 -33.29 29.62 14.94
N PHE A 108 -32.87 28.88 15.96
CA PHE A 108 -33.82 28.36 16.94
C PHE A 108 -34.29 29.53 17.78
N ARG A 109 -35.58 29.88 17.68
CA ARG A 109 -36.26 30.67 18.70
C ARG A 109 -36.35 29.79 19.94
N LEU A 110 -35.54 30.10 20.93
CA LEU A 110 -35.74 29.60 22.28
C LEU A 110 -36.76 30.55 22.89
N ASP A 111 -38.05 30.18 22.78
CA ASP A 111 -39.13 30.78 23.56
C ASP A 111 -39.12 30.21 24.99
#